data_AF-M5DD41-F1
#
_entry.id   AF-M5DD41-F1
#
_cell.length_a   1.000
_cell.length_b   1.000
_cell.length_c   1.000
_cell.angle_alpha   90.00
_cell.angle_beta   90.00
_cell.angle_gamma   90.00
#
_symmetry.space_group_name_H-M   'P 1'
#
loop_
_entity.id
_entity.type
_entity.pdbx_description
1 polymer ?
#
loop_
_entity_poly.entity_id
_entity_poly.type
_entity_poly.pdbx_seq_one_letter_code
_entity_poly.pdbx_strand_id
1 'polypeptide(L)'
;MKHISNITLCDLKYKIISLLLGFFISTALSTMPAQTGDWGIIGASIIVTVYEIASKLIYSRKNNILKIPSIINHIKIGIIYGIFVDAFKLGS
;
A
#
# COMPACT_ATOMS: atom_id res chain seq x y z
N MET A 1 -14.04 19.30 -24.78
CA MET A 1 -14.45 18.04 -24.12
C MET A 1 -13.37 16.95 -24.09
N LYS A 2 -12.70 16.60 -25.21
CA LYS A 2 -11.64 15.55 -25.24
C LYS A 2 -10.44 15.78 -24.30
N HIS A 3 -10.07 17.03 -24.04
CA HIS A 3 -8.93 17.33 -23.16
C HIS A 3 -9.24 17.04 -21.68
N ILE A 4 -10.50 17.20 -21.26
CA ILE A 4 -10.94 16.94 -19.89
C ILE A 4 -11.05 15.44 -19.63
N SER A 5 -11.51 14.65 -20.61
CA SER A 5 -11.56 13.19 -20.47
C SER A 5 -10.18 12.55 -20.32
N ASN A 6 -9.15 13.04 -21.04
CA ASN A 6 -7.79 12.54 -20.91
C ASN A 6 -7.19 12.79 -19.52
N ILE A 7 -7.49 13.94 -18.91
CA ILE A 7 -7.03 14.26 -17.54
C ILE A 7 -7.68 13.30 -16.54
N THR A 8 -8.99 13.06 -16.64
CA THR A 8 -9.70 12.13 -15.77
C THR A 8 -9.23 10.68 -15.91
N LEU A 9 -8.83 10.27 -17.12
CA LEU A 9 -8.25 8.94 -17.37
C LEU A 9 -6.86 8.79 -16.75
N CYS A 10 -6.00 9.82 -16.85
CA CYS A 10 -4.71 9.82 -16.18
C CYS A 10 -4.86 9.67 -14.67
N ASP A 11 -5.77 10.43 -14.05
CA ASP A 11 -6.04 10.34 -12.61
C ASP A 11 -6.56 8.95 -12.19
N LEU A 12 -7.45 8.36 -12.99
CA LEU A 12 -7.95 7.01 -12.78
C LEU A 12 -6.80 5.98 -12.87
N LYS A 13 -5.89 6.16 -13.84
CA LYS A 13 -4.72 5.29 -14.03
C LYS A 13 -3.87 5.25 -12.76
N TYR A 14 -3.52 6.41 -12.20
CA TYR A 14 -2.71 6.48 -10.97
C TYR A 14 -3.42 5.82 -9.78
N LYS A 15 -4.74 6.02 -9.64
CA LYS A 15 -5.54 5.38 -8.58
C LYS A 15 -5.56 3.85 -8.70
N ILE A 16 -5.70 3.32 -9.92
CA ILE A 16 -5.72 1.88 -10.18
C ILE A 16 -4.34 1.26 -9.91
N ILE A 17 -3.25 1.86 -10.42
CA ILE A 17 -1.89 1.39 -10.12
C ILE A 17 -1.66 1.35 -8.61
N SER A 18 -2.08 2.41 -7.91
CA SER A 18 -1.97 2.50 -6.46
C SER A 18 -2.77 1.43 -5.71
N LEU A 19 -3.94 1.06 -6.20
CA LEU A 19 -4.78 0.01 -5.61
C LEU A 19 -4.17 -1.37 -5.83
N LEU A 20 -3.69 -1.68 -7.05
CA LEU A 20 -3.01 -2.94 -7.34
C LEU A 20 -1.71 -3.09 -6.54
N LEU A 21 -0.95 -2.01 -6.36
CA LEU A 21 0.24 -2.00 -5.51
C LEU A 21 -0.12 -2.41 -4.07
N GLY A 22 -1.19 -1.84 -3.51
CA GLY A 22 -1.67 -2.20 -2.16
C GLY A 22 -2.07 -3.68 -2.05
N PHE A 23 -2.75 -4.21 -3.06
CA PHE A 23 -3.12 -5.62 -3.12
C PHE A 23 -1.89 -6.54 -3.14
N PHE A 24 -0.86 -6.20 -3.94
CA PHE A 24 0.38 -6.98 -3.99
C PHE A 24 1.14 -6.97 -2.65
N ILE A 25 1.19 -5.81 -1.98
CA ILE A 25 1.79 -5.68 -0.65
C ILE A 25 1.08 -6.60 0.35
N SER A 26 -0.26 -6.66 0.32
CA SER A 26 -1.02 -7.57 1.17
C SER A 26 -0.61 -9.03 0.97
N THR A 27 -0.58 -9.50 -0.27
CA THR A 27 -0.22 -10.90 -0.56
C THR A 27 1.21 -11.19 -0.12
N ALA A 28 2.16 -10.29 -0.37
CA ALA A 28 3.52 -10.42 0.12
C ALA A 28 3.58 -10.51 1.66
N LEU A 29 2.82 -9.66 2.37
CA LEU A 29 2.71 -9.71 3.83
C LEU A 29 2.09 -11.01 4.34
N SER A 30 1.15 -11.62 3.59
CA SER A 30 0.55 -12.89 3.97
C SER A 30 1.48 -14.09 3.74
N THR A 31 2.37 -14.02 2.75
CA THR A 31 3.29 -15.12 2.40
C THR A 31 4.60 -15.08 3.17
N MET A 32 5.11 -13.89 3.52
CA MET A 32 6.42 -13.76 4.17
C MET A 32 6.52 -14.43 5.56
N PRO A 33 5.53 -14.31 6.47
CA PRO A 33 5.58 -14.99 7.76
C PRO A 33 5.36 -16.51 7.65
N ALA A 34 4.62 -16.95 6.63
CA ALA A 34 4.23 -18.34 6.47
C ALA A 34 5.37 -19.25 5.94
N GLN A 35 6.41 -18.67 5.33
CA GLN A 35 7.42 -19.44 4.61
C GLN A 35 8.70 -19.72 5.41
N THR A 36 9.02 -18.98 6.48
CA THR A 36 10.39 -19.01 7.03
C THR A 36 10.49 -18.71 8.52
N GLY A 37 10.68 -19.76 9.32
CA GLY A 37 10.93 -19.67 10.76
C GLY A 37 12.24 -18.97 11.15
N ASP A 38 13.19 -18.77 10.23
CA ASP A 38 14.53 -18.19 10.49
C ASP A 38 14.71 -16.73 10.01
N TRP A 39 13.70 -16.12 9.36
CA TRP A 39 13.85 -14.81 8.70
C TRP A 39 13.58 -13.62 9.64
N GLY A 40 13.71 -13.81 10.95
CA GLY A 40 13.40 -12.80 11.96
C GLY A 40 14.17 -11.47 11.78
N ILE A 41 15.45 -11.53 11.38
CA ILE A 41 16.27 -10.32 11.16
C ILE A 41 15.75 -9.50 9.96
N ILE A 42 15.31 -10.17 8.90
CA ILE A 42 14.79 -9.52 7.68
C ILE A 42 13.40 -8.94 7.98
N GLY A 43 12.58 -9.66 8.75
CA GLY A 43 11.31 -9.13 9.25
C GLY A 43 11.49 -7.89 10.12
N ALA A 44 12.44 -7.92 11.05
CA ALA A 44 12.78 -6.78 11.91
C ALA A 44 13.27 -5.58 11.08
N SER A 45 14.12 -5.78 10.07
CA SER A 45 14.59 -4.68 9.22
C SER A 45 13.46 -4.05 8.40
N ILE A 46 12.52 -4.85 7.89
CA ILE A 46 11.34 -4.38 7.16
C ILE A 46 10.44 -3.55 8.08
N ILE A 47 10.17 -4.04 9.29
CA ILE A 47 9.34 -3.35 10.29
C ILE A 47 9.97 -2.01 10.68
N VAL A 48 11.28 -1.98 10.95
CA VAL A 48 12.02 -0.75 11.27
C VAL A 48 11.99 0.21 10.09
N THR A 49 12.18 -0.27 8.87
CA THR A 49 12.14 0.56 7.65
C THR A 49 10.76 1.18 7.45
N VAL A 50 9.68 0.40 7.60
CA VAL A 50 8.30 0.90 7.50
C VAL A 50 8.00 1.92 8.60
N TYR A 51 8.45 1.66 9.83
CA TYR A 51 8.28 2.58 10.95
C TYR A 51 9.03 3.89 10.74
N GLU A 52 10.24 3.84 10.20
CA GLU A 52 11.04 5.03 9.89
C GLU A 52 10.43 5.84 8.75
N ILE A 53 9.93 5.17 7.70
CA ILE A 53 9.18 5.82 6.62
C ILE A 53 7.92 6.50 7.17
N ALA A 54 7.14 5.81 8.03
CA ALA A 54 5.96 6.39 8.66
C ALA A 54 6.31 7.59 9.54
N SER A 55 7.37 7.48 10.35
CA SER A 55 7.86 8.56 11.21
C SER A 55 8.33 9.75 10.37
N LYS A 56 9.09 9.52 9.31
CA LYS A 56 9.51 10.54 8.35
C LYS A 56 8.31 11.20 7.68
N LEU A 57 7.28 10.46 7.30
CA LEU A 57 6.06 11.02 6.72
C LEU A 57 5.26 11.88 7.71
N ILE A 58 5.19 11.47 8.98
CA ILE A 58 4.49 12.21 10.03
C ILE A 58 5.26 13.50 10.39
N TYR A 59 6.59 13.42 10.55
CA TYR A 59 7.42 14.55 10.96
C TYR A 59 7.82 15.49 9.81
N SER A 60 7.98 14.98 8.60
CA SER A 60 8.21 15.83 7.42
C SER A 60 6.98 16.68 7.07
N ARG A 61 5.83 16.42 7.70
CA ARG A 61 4.53 17.09 7.54
C ARG A 61 4.39 18.37 8.35
N LYS A 62 5.49 19.10 8.65
CA LYS A 62 5.36 20.41 9.30
C LYS A 62 4.84 21.50 8.35
N ASN A 63 4.91 21.36 7.01
CA ASN A 63 4.63 22.55 6.18
C ASN A 63 3.95 22.45 4.80
N ASN A 64 3.51 21.31 4.24
CA ASN A 64 2.79 21.38 2.95
C ASN A 64 1.74 20.27 2.73
N ILE A 65 0.47 20.70 2.74
CA ILE A 65 -0.71 19.95 2.31
C ILE A 65 -0.72 19.92 0.78
N LEU A 66 -0.07 18.92 0.19
CA LEU A 66 -0.14 18.66 -1.25
C LEU A 66 -0.55 17.20 -1.47
N LYS A 67 -1.75 17.00 -2.03
CA LYS A 67 -2.29 15.92 -2.91
C LYS A 67 -1.80 14.45 -2.83
N ILE A 68 -0.94 14.07 -1.89
CA ILE A 68 -0.50 12.72 -1.56
C ILE A 68 -1.57 11.89 -0.80
N PRO A 69 -2.57 12.43 -0.06
CA PRO A 69 -3.48 11.57 0.70
C PRO A 69 -4.37 10.67 -0.18
N SER A 70 -4.64 11.07 -1.42
CA SER A 70 -5.48 10.26 -2.32
C SER A 70 -4.81 8.96 -2.74
N ILE A 71 -3.50 8.97 -3.06
CA ILE A 71 -2.75 7.78 -3.46
C ILE A 71 -2.61 6.84 -2.26
N ILE A 72 -2.25 7.36 -1.09
CA ILE A 72 -2.10 6.57 0.14
C ILE A 72 -3.43 5.91 0.52
N ASN A 73 -4.56 6.59 0.35
CA ASN A 73 -5.87 5.99 0.58
C ASN A 73 -6.14 4.81 -0.38
N HIS A 74 -5.81 4.92 -1.67
CA HIS A 74 -6.00 3.81 -2.60
C HIS A 74 -5.08 2.62 -2.30
N ILE A 75 -3.84 2.85 -1.85
CA ILE A 75 -2.95 1.79 -1.35
C ILE A 75 -3.60 1.10 -0.14
N LYS A 76 -4.11 1.87 0.84
CA LYS A 76 -4.76 1.31 2.04
C LYS A 76 -5.96 0.44 1.69
N ILE A 77 -6.83 0.90 0.79
CA ILE A 77 -7.97 0.11 0.28
C ILE A 77 -7.48 -1.17 -0.39
N GLY A 78 -6.43 -1.11 -1.21
CA GLY A 78 -5.82 -2.29 -1.85
C GLY A 78 -5.30 -3.31 -0.83
N ILE A 79 -4.63 -2.85 0.24
CA ILE A 79 -4.12 -3.73 1.31
C ILE A 79 -5.27 -4.42 2.03
N ILE A 80 -6.29 -3.67 2.47
CA ILE A 80 -7.44 -4.23 3.21
C ILE A 80 -8.16 -5.26 2.33
N TYR A 81 -8.37 -4.95 1.05
CA TYR A 81 -9.00 -5.85 0.10
C TYR A 81 -8.18 -7.13 -0.11
N GLY A 82 -6.85 -7.01 -0.26
CA GLY A 82 -5.98 -8.17 -0.40
C GLY A 82 -6.04 -9.11 0.81
N ILE A 83 -5.96 -8.55 2.02
CA ILE A 83 -5.98 -9.35 3.26
C ILE A 83 -7.33 -10.03 3.40
N PHE A 84 -8.41 -9.32 3.08
CA PHE A 84 -9.77 -9.88 3.11
C PHE A 84 -9.93 -11.06 2.14
N VAL A 85 -9.45 -10.92 0.90
CA VAL A 85 -9.52 -12.00 -0.11
C VAL A 85 -8.69 -13.20 0.34
N ASP A 86 -7.47 -12.99 0.83
CA ASP A 86 -6.62 -14.10 1.27
C ASP A 86 -7.18 -14.77 2.55
N ALA A 87 -7.77 -14.01 3.47
CA ALA A 87 -8.49 -14.56 4.63
C ALA A 87 -9.74 -15.35 4.21
N PHE A 88 -10.51 -14.86 3.22
CA PHE A 88 -11.68 -15.58 2.68
C PHE A 88 -11.28 -16.91 2.03
N LYS A 89 -10.14 -16.93 1.32
CA LYS A 89 -9.60 -18.17 0.73
C LYS A 89 -9.21 -19.21 1.79
N LEU A 90 -8.68 -18.78 2.93
CA LEU A 90 -8.19 -19.66 3.99
C LEU A 90 -9.27 -20.05 5.01
N GLY A 91 -10.37 -19.28 5.07
CA GLY A 91 -11.50 -19.50 5.96
C GLY A 91 -12.65 -20.33 5.36
N SER A 92 -12.47 -20.88 4.16
CA SER A 92 -13.37 -21.83 3.49
C SER A 92 -12.81 -23.24 3.52
#